data_AF-A0A519BRN1-F1
#
_entry.id   AF-A0A519BRN1-F1
#
_cell.length_a   1.000
_cell.length_b   1.000
_cell.length_c   1.000
_cell.angle_alpha   90.00
_cell.angle_beta   90.00
_cell.angle_gamma   90.00
#
_symmetry.space_group_name_H-M   'P 1'
#
loop_
_entity.id
_entity.type
_entity.pdbx_description
1 polymer ?
#
loop_
_entity_poly.entity_id
_entity_poly.type
_entity_poly.pdbx_seq_one_letter_code
_entity_poly.pdbx_strand_id
1 'polypeptide(L)'
;MSNKKKGSNVAGSGVNDDSPCDLIVGKINRKGFTIEAKSSRKDRIYISKMQIEDFILFSKMINLNPIIALRFNREGWLFLNPKELVDSGKNWVISLKKAKEKGLRFSQFFEK
;
A
#
# COMPACT_ATOMS: atom_id res chain seq x y z
N MET A 1 12.88 -23.13 -5.60
CA MET A 1 12.70 -22.12 -6.67
C MET A 1 12.75 -20.73 -6.06
N SER A 2 13.70 -19.88 -6.48
CA SER A 2 13.87 -18.52 -5.96
C SER A 2 12.66 -17.64 -6.31
N ASN A 3 11.98 -17.07 -5.30
CA ASN A 3 10.92 -16.05 -5.45
C ASN A 3 11.52 -14.72 -5.97
N LYS A 4 11.95 -14.67 -7.24
CA LYS A 4 12.44 -13.43 -7.88
C LYS A 4 11.28 -12.43 -8.02
N LYS A 5 11.52 -11.20 -7.58
CA LYS A 5 10.60 -10.06 -7.65
C LYS A 5 11.29 -8.92 -8.38
N LYS A 6 10.54 -8.16 -9.16
CA LYS A 6 11.01 -6.92 -9.78
C LYS A 6 10.03 -5.82 -9.43
N GLY A 7 10.54 -4.67 -9.02
CA GLY A 7 9.73 -3.50 -8.69
C GLY A 7 10.20 -2.31 -9.52
N SER A 8 9.25 -1.44 -9.87
CA SER A 8 9.53 -0.14 -10.47
C SER A 8 8.71 0.93 -9.77
N ASN A 9 9.30 2.10 -9.55
CA ASN A 9 8.55 3.29 -9.17
C ASN A 9 7.66 3.72 -10.35
N VAL A 10 6.50 4.31 -10.05
CA VAL A 10 5.68 4.94 -11.07
C VAL A 10 6.23 6.34 -11.36
N ALA A 11 6.42 6.66 -12.65
CA ALA A 11 6.88 7.98 -13.04
C ALA A 11 5.87 9.04 -12.58
N GLY A 12 6.34 10.05 -11.84
CA GLY A 12 5.49 11.12 -11.30
C GLY A 12 5.12 10.97 -9.82
N SER A 13 5.36 9.81 -9.18
CA SER A 13 4.95 9.46 -7.80
C SER A 13 5.67 10.24 -6.66
N GLY A 14 6.07 11.47 -6.91
CA GLY A 14 6.75 12.34 -5.95
C GLY A 14 6.86 13.80 -6.37
N VAL A 15 6.39 14.15 -7.57
CA VAL A 15 6.37 15.53 -8.10
C VAL A 15 4.96 16.04 -8.37
N ASN A 16 4.01 15.15 -8.70
CA ASN A 16 2.58 15.45 -8.83
C ASN A 16 1.75 14.41 -8.05
N ASP A 17 0.62 14.83 -7.47
CA ASP A 17 -0.30 13.96 -6.70
C ASP A 17 -1.19 13.07 -7.60
N ASP A 18 -0.99 13.11 -8.92
CA ASP A 18 -1.78 12.38 -9.93
C ASP A 18 -1.23 10.98 -10.24
N SER A 19 -0.19 10.52 -9.54
CA SER A 19 0.32 9.16 -9.73
C SER A 19 -0.71 8.14 -9.20
N PRO A 20 -1.11 7.13 -9.99
CA PRO A 20 -2.16 6.21 -9.58
C PRO A 20 -1.73 5.20 -8.52
N CYS A 21 -0.41 5.06 -8.28
CA CYS A 21 0.21 4.41 -7.13
C CYS A 21 1.69 4.79 -7.03
N ASP A 22 2.39 4.35 -5.98
CA ASP A 22 3.82 4.60 -5.81
C ASP A 22 4.70 3.50 -6.44
N LEU A 23 4.31 2.23 -6.29
CA LEU A 23 5.11 1.09 -6.77
C LEU A 23 4.26 0.05 -7.48
N ILE A 24 4.84 -0.54 -8.52
CA ILE A 24 4.33 -1.75 -9.16
C ILE A 24 5.35 -2.86 -8.93
N VAL A 25 4.90 -3.98 -8.38
CA VAL A 25 5.72 -5.14 -8.04
C VAL A 25 5.24 -6.37 -8.81
N GLY A 26 6.06 -6.83 -9.74
CA GLY A 26 5.84 -8.09 -10.47
C GLY A 26 6.24 -9.31 -9.64
N LYS A 27 5.47 -10.39 -9.79
CA LYS A 27 5.80 -11.72 -9.27
C LYS A 27 5.71 -12.77 -10.38
N ILE A 28 6.62 -13.72 -10.36
CA ILE A 28 6.61 -14.87 -11.28
C ILE A 28 5.50 -15.84 -10.84
N ASN A 29 4.71 -16.33 -11.79
CA ASN A 29 3.65 -17.34 -11.61
C ASN A 29 2.49 -16.97 -10.65
N ARG A 30 2.32 -15.68 -10.31
CA ARG A 30 1.18 -15.17 -9.53
C ARG A 30 0.97 -13.69 -9.78
N LYS A 31 -0.25 -13.22 -9.51
CA LYS A 31 -0.63 -11.80 -9.60
C LYS A 31 0.30 -10.96 -8.72
N GLY A 32 0.87 -9.90 -9.31
CA GLY A 32 1.72 -8.94 -8.62
C GLY A 32 0.91 -7.96 -7.75
N PHE A 33 1.55 -6.85 -7.38
CA PHE A 33 0.96 -5.84 -6.52
C PHE A 33 1.13 -4.43 -7.09
N THR A 34 0.14 -3.60 -6.85
CA THR A 34 0.28 -2.15 -6.81
C THR A 34 0.39 -1.75 -5.34
N ILE A 35 1.21 -0.74 -5.05
CA ILE A 35 1.45 -0.30 -3.68
C ILE A 35 1.30 1.21 -3.60
N GLU A 36 0.43 1.65 -2.69
CA GLU A 36 0.31 3.03 -2.25
C GLU A 36 1.02 3.16 -0.89
N ALA A 37 2.02 4.02 -0.80
CA ALA A 37 2.84 4.22 0.39
C ALA A 37 2.42 5.49 1.13
N LYS A 38 2.17 5.36 2.43
CA LYS A 38 1.92 6.50 3.31
C LYS A 38 2.79 6.42 4.55
N SER A 39 3.19 7.59 5.04
CA SER A 39 3.98 7.69 6.26
C SER A 39 3.37 8.72 7.21
N SER A 40 3.56 8.50 8.50
CA SER A 40 3.15 9.44 9.54
C SER A 40 4.12 9.42 10.71
N ARG A 41 4.37 10.61 11.26
CA ARG A 41 5.08 10.75 12.54
C ARG A 41 4.16 10.54 13.74
N LYS A 42 2.83 10.56 13.53
CA LYS A 42 1.79 10.31 14.53
C LYS A 42 1.42 8.82 14.53
N ASP A 43 0.51 8.44 15.41
CA ASP A 43 -0.04 7.09 15.52
C ASP A 43 -1.18 6.79 14.54
N ARG A 44 -1.50 7.72 13.64
CA ARG A 44 -2.56 7.57 12.63
C ARG A 44 -2.11 8.07 11.26
N ILE A 45 -2.61 7.40 10.23
CA ILE A 45 -2.52 7.82 8.82
C ILE A 45 -3.95 8.00 8.31
N TYR A 46 -4.19 9.14 7.66
CA TYR A 46 -5.45 9.48 7.00
C TYR A 46 -5.20 9.53 5.49
N ILE A 47 -6.10 8.95 4.72
CA ILE A 47 -6.05 8.92 3.25
C ILE A 47 -7.44 9.31 2.76
N SER A 48 -7.52 10.18 1.76
CA SER A 48 -8.82 10.60 1.24
C SER A 48 -9.56 9.40 0.64
N LYS A 49 -10.90 9.45 0.66
CA LYS A 49 -11.72 8.40 0.04
C LYS A 49 -11.42 8.27 -1.46
N MET A 50 -11.39 9.42 -2.15
CA MET A 50 -11.07 9.51 -3.57
C MET A 50 -9.71 8.87 -3.91
N GLN A 51 -8.65 9.16 -3.15
CA GLN A 51 -7.33 8.57 -3.41
C GLN A 51 -7.33 7.03 -3.29
N ILE A 52 -8.05 6.47 -2.30
CA ILE A 52 -8.17 5.02 -2.15
C ILE A 52 -9.02 4.41 -3.27
N GLU A 53 -10.10 5.08 -3.68
CA GLU A 53 -10.97 4.64 -4.76
C GLU A 53 -10.22 4.62 -6.10
N ASP A 54 -9.52 5.70 -6.44
CA ASP A 54 -8.70 5.82 -7.66
C ASP A 54 -7.57 4.78 -7.68
N PHE A 55 -6.88 4.60 -6.56
CA PHE A 55 -5.85 3.57 -6.40
C PHE A 55 -6.40 2.15 -6.64
N ILE A 56 -7.55 1.81 -6.04
CA ILE A 56 -8.19 0.50 -6.22
C ILE A 56 -8.64 0.32 -7.67
N LEU A 57 -9.23 1.35 -8.28
CA LEU A 57 -9.69 1.32 -9.67
C LEU A 57 -8.52 1.07 -10.62
N PHE A 58 -7.43 1.82 -10.48
CA PHE A 58 -6.20 1.62 -11.26
C PHE A 58 -5.66 0.20 -11.10
N SER A 59 -5.54 -0.28 -9.85
CA SER A 59 -5.05 -1.62 -9.54
C SER A 59 -5.89 -2.71 -10.20
N LYS A 60 -7.21 -2.51 -10.26
CA LYS A 60 -8.14 -3.40 -10.95
C LYS A 60 -7.94 -3.34 -12.47
N MET A 61 -7.78 -2.16 -13.05
CA MET A 61 -7.55 -1.98 -14.49
C MET A 61 -6.32 -2.73 -14.98
N ILE A 62 -5.21 -2.68 -14.24
CA ILE A 62 -3.98 -3.38 -14.62
C ILE A 62 -3.89 -4.81 -14.08
N ASN A 63 -4.99 -5.31 -13.50
CA ASN A 63 -5.09 -6.63 -12.89
C ASN A 63 -3.92 -6.95 -11.95
N LEU A 64 -3.70 -6.09 -10.94
CA LEU A 64 -2.77 -6.32 -9.82
C LEU A 64 -3.49 -6.21 -8.47
N ASN A 65 -2.86 -6.72 -7.41
CA ASN A 65 -3.44 -6.68 -6.07
C ASN A 65 -3.07 -5.35 -5.37
N PRO A 66 -4.05 -4.53 -4.94
CA PRO A 66 -3.78 -3.28 -4.25
C PRO A 66 -3.33 -3.53 -2.82
N ILE A 67 -2.24 -2.88 -2.42
CA ILE A 67 -1.64 -2.97 -1.08
C ILE A 67 -1.31 -1.56 -0.59
N ILE A 68 -1.59 -1.30 0.69
CA ILE A 68 -1.12 -0.09 1.35
C ILE A 68 0.15 -0.41 2.14
N ALA A 69 1.23 0.33 1.86
CA ALA A 69 2.46 0.30 2.64
C ALA A 69 2.47 1.47 3.63
N LEU A 70 2.47 1.16 4.92
CA LEU A 70 2.40 2.15 5.99
C LEU A 70 3.73 2.21 6.73
N ARG A 71 4.28 3.42 6.86
CA ARG A 71 5.45 3.68 7.69
C ARG A 71 5.11 4.60 8.86
N PHE A 72 5.24 4.08 10.06
CA PHE A 72 5.19 4.84 11.30
C PHE A 72 6.61 5.01 11.87
N ASN A 73 6.82 6.04 12.67
CA ASN A 73 8.11 6.27 13.32
C ASN A 73 8.54 5.04 14.14
N ARG A 74 9.76 4.55 13.87
CA ARG A 74 10.43 3.43 14.58
C ARG A 74 9.79 2.04 14.41
N GLU A 75 8.82 1.87 13.51
CA GLU A 75 8.09 0.59 13.36
C GLU A 75 8.52 -0.23 12.14
N GLY A 76 9.20 0.42 11.18
CA GLY A 76 9.43 -0.14 9.85
C GLY A 76 8.19 -0.05 8.97
N TRP A 77 8.20 -0.77 7.85
CA TRP A 77 7.08 -0.85 6.91
C TRP A 77 6.11 -1.97 7.28
N LEU A 78 4.82 -1.66 7.25
CA LEU A 78 3.71 -2.58 7.41
C LEU A 78 2.88 -2.60 6.12
N PHE A 79 2.57 -3.78 5.61
CA PHE A 79 1.83 -3.98 4.36
C PHE A 79 0.47 -4.60 4.66
N LEU A 80 -0.61 -3.99 4.18
CA LEU A 80 -1.98 -4.48 4.39
C LEU A 80 -2.90 -4.26 3.20
N ASN A 81 -4.03 -4.97 3.19
CA ASN A 81 -5.07 -4.78 2.19
C ASN A 81 -5.88 -3.49 2.49
N PRO A 82 -6.24 -2.67 1.48
CA PRO A 82 -7.04 -1.46 1.68
C PRO A 82 -8.33 -1.66 2.48
N LYS A 83 -8.93 -2.85 2.45
CA LYS A 83 -10.14 -3.19 3.23
C LYS A 83 -9.96 -3.09 4.76
N GLU A 84 -8.72 -3.09 5.25
CA GLU A 84 -8.44 -2.97 6.68
C GLU A 84 -8.50 -1.52 7.17
N LEU A 85 -8.55 -0.55 6.25
CA LEU A 85 -8.77 0.86 6.59
C LEU A 85 -10.16 1.04 7.23
N VAL A 86 -10.27 2.03 8.11
CA VAL A 86 -11.51 2.36 8.83
C VAL A 86 -12.10 3.63 8.25
N ASP A 87 -13.40 3.66 8.00
CA ASP A 87 -14.07 4.87 7.55
C ASP A 87 -14.16 5.88 8.71
N SER A 88 -13.69 7.11 8.50
CA SER A 88 -13.81 8.22 9.44
C SER A 88 -14.58 9.41 8.85
N GLY A 89 -15.49 9.18 7.91
CA GLY A 89 -16.30 10.19 7.24
C GLY A 89 -15.62 10.70 5.97
N LYS A 90 -14.79 11.74 6.08
CA LYS A 90 -14.11 12.35 4.92
C LYS A 90 -12.95 11.50 4.38
N ASN A 91 -12.34 10.69 5.24
CA ASN A 91 -11.13 9.94 4.96
C ASN A 91 -11.29 8.48 5.38
N TRP A 92 -10.44 7.63 4.81
CA TRP A 92 -10.04 6.38 5.40
C TRP A 92 -8.94 6.63 6.44
N VAL A 93 -8.97 5.91 7.55
CA VAL A 93 -7.98 6.02 8.62
C VAL A 93 -7.46 4.65 9.04
N ILE A 94 -6.19 4.61 9.42
CA ILE A 94 -5.59 3.46 10.09
C ILE A 94 -4.72 3.93 11.25
N SER A 95 -4.93 3.31 12.42
CA SER A 95 -4.09 3.54 13.58
C SER A 95 -2.88 2.61 13.56
N LEU A 96 -1.79 3.01 14.20
CA LEU A 96 -0.61 2.17 14.37
C LEU A 96 -0.96 0.84 15.05
N LYS A 97 -1.84 0.87 16.06
CA LYS A 97 -2.32 -0.34 16.73
C LYS A 97 -2.96 -1.32 15.73
N LYS A 98 -3.90 -0.85 14.91
CA LYS A 98 -4.58 -1.71 13.92
C LYS A 98 -3.63 -2.13 12.79
N ALA A 99 -2.73 -1.24 12.36
CA ALA A 99 -1.71 -1.56 11.38
C ALA A 99 -0.77 -2.68 11.86
N LYS A 100 -0.38 -2.69 13.14
CA LYS A 100 0.40 -3.78 13.74
C LYS A 100 -0.37 -5.09 13.83
N GLU A 101 -1.68 -5.01 14.06
CA GLU A 101 -2.54 -6.20 14.18
C GLU A 101 -2.83 -6.86 12.83
N LYS A 102 -3.12 -6.05 11.80
CA LYS A 102 -3.55 -6.55 10.49
C LYS A 102 -2.45 -6.56 9.43
N GLY A 103 -1.42 -5.74 9.61
CA GLY A 103 -0.33 -5.59 8.66
C GLY A 103 0.74 -6.67 8.82
N LEU A 104 1.44 -6.91 7.71
CA LEU A 104 2.57 -7.83 7.65
C LEU A 104 3.87 -7.03 7.47
N ARG A 105 4.96 -7.48 8.09
CA ARG A 105 6.30 -6.96 7.76
C ARG A 105 6.73 -7.42 6.37
N PHE A 106 7.75 -6.78 5.80
CA PHE A 106 8.23 -7.06 4.44
C PHE A 106 8.45 -8.55 4.16
N SER A 107 9.21 -9.24 5.03
CA SER A 107 9.47 -10.68 4.88
C SER A 107 8.18 -11.49 4.90
N GLN A 108 7.32 -11.25 5.90
CA GLN A 108 6.02 -11.93 6.03
C GLN A 108 5.08 -11.69 4.85
N PHE A 109 5.14 -10.51 4.22
CA PHE A 109 4.28 -10.16 3.10
C PHE A 109 4.80 -10.71 1.77
N PHE A 110 6.09 -10.53 1.49
CA PHE A 110 6.67 -10.80 0.18
C PHE A 110 7.35 -12.17 0.08
N GLU A 111 7.88 -12.73 1.16
CA GLU A 111 8.68 -13.97 1.13
C GLU A 111 7.85 -15.24 1.28
N LYS A 112 6.54 -15.11 1.50
CA LYS A 112 5.57 -16.19 1.25
C LYS A 112 5.59 -16.67 -0.21
#